data_AF-A0A450S7B6-F1
#
_entry.id   AF-A0A450S7B6-F1
#
_cell.length_a   1.000
_cell.length_b   1.000
_cell.length_c   1.000
_cell.angle_alpha   90.00
_cell.angle_beta   90.00
_cell.angle_gamma   90.00
#
_symmetry.space_group_name_H-M   'P 1'
#
loop_
_entity.id
_entity.type
_entity.pdbx_description
1 polymer ?
#
loop_
_entity_poly.entity_id
_entity_poly.type
_entity_poly.pdbx_seq_one_letter_code
_entity_poly.pdbx_strand_id
1 'polypeptide(L)'
;MRIERIDRALEQCETHLSSTSTYGTEIENLLTQSLLVLMYAEFERKIKTLVWERLSSITDGSIRKFVKSCDAIRGLKTSDIAGLLGRFEPACKTAFTQKKNDNEYAENLYNSIVINRHDVAHAQGSHVTFREVKRFYEEGHVILDFSIFQSRNEPEGGSNERAIMRRIFGNN
;
A
#
# COMPACT_ATOMS: atom_id res chain seq x y z
N MET A 1 5.07 6.48 -6.05
CA MET A 1 4.29 6.40 -7.29
C MET A 1 3.02 7.16 -7.08
N ARG A 2 2.71 8.09 -7.98
CA ARG A 2 1.46 8.83 -7.95
C ARG A 2 0.31 7.96 -8.45
N ILE A 3 -0.88 8.20 -7.90
CA ILE A 3 -2.12 7.52 -8.25
C ILE A 3 -3.10 8.62 -8.63
N GLU A 4 -3.33 8.76 -9.92
CA GLU A 4 -4.09 9.86 -10.52
C GLU A 4 -5.47 10.07 -9.89
N ARG A 5 -6.15 8.99 -9.48
CA ARG A 5 -7.45 9.08 -8.81
C ARG A 5 -7.36 9.81 -7.46
N ILE A 6 -6.29 9.57 -6.70
CA ILE A 6 -6.05 10.26 -5.42
C ILE A 6 -5.70 11.73 -5.71
N ASP A 7 -4.84 11.98 -6.71
CA ASP A 7 -4.44 13.32 -7.12
C ASP A 7 -5.66 14.19 -7.45
N ARG A 8 -6.55 13.69 -8.31
CA ARG A 8 -7.78 14.38 -8.70
C ARG A 8 -8.71 14.60 -7.51
N ALA A 9 -8.84 13.63 -6.61
CA ALA A 9 -9.69 13.76 -5.43
C ALA A 9 -9.15 14.83 -4.46
N LEU A 10 -7.83 14.87 -4.25
CA LEU A 10 -7.18 15.91 -3.45
C LEU A 10 -7.41 17.30 -4.04
N GLU A 11 -7.24 17.46 -5.36
CA GLU A 11 -7.47 18.72 -6.06
C GLU A 11 -8.94 19.18 -5.95
N GLN A 12 -9.89 18.26 -6.12
CA GLN A 12 -11.32 18.54 -5.97
C GLN A 12 -11.68 18.96 -4.55
N CYS A 13 -11.18 18.26 -3.54
CA CYS A 13 -11.40 18.61 -2.14
C CYS A 13 -10.78 19.98 -1.81
N GLU A 14 -9.54 20.25 -2.25
CA GLU A 14 -8.86 21.53 -2.02
C GLU A 14 -9.62 22.69 -2.66
N THR A 15 -10.06 22.52 -3.91
CA THR A 15 -10.86 23.50 -4.63
C THR A 15 -12.17 23.77 -3.90
N HIS A 16 -12.87 22.72 -3.46
CA HIS A 16 -14.10 22.85 -2.70
C HIS A 16 -13.88 23.64 -1.40
N LEU A 17 -12.96 23.16 -0.54
CA LEU A 17 -12.67 23.78 0.77
C LEU A 17 -12.28 25.24 0.65
N SER A 18 -11.48 25.59 -0.36
CA SER A 18 -11.07 26.96 -0.64
C SER A 18 -12.22 27.82 -1.16
N SER A 19 -13.04 27.29 -2.07
CA SER A 19 -14.16 28.03 -2.68
C SER A 19 -15.32 28.30 -1.71
N THR A 20 -15.52 27.42 -0.73
CA THR A 20 -16.61 27.52 0.24
C THR A 20 -16.16 28.00 1.63
N SER A 21 -14.85 28.25 1.82
CA SER A 21 -14.27 28.63 3.12
C SER A 21 -14.61 27.66 4.25
N THR A 22 -14.58 26.35 3.97
CA THR A 22 -15.01 25.29 4.90
C THR A 22 -13.85 24.56 5.59
N TYR A 23 -12.63 25.11 5.54
CA TYR A 23 -11.55 24.66 6.40
C TYR A 23 -11.90 24.81 7.89
N GLY A 24 -11.45 23.87 8.71
CA GLY A 24 -11.74 23.75 10.13
C GLY A 24 -13.16 23.29 10.47
N THR A 25 -13.98 22.94 9.47
CA THR A 25 -15.40 22.58 9.69
C THR A 25 -15.63 21.07 9.61
N GLU A 26 -16.82 20.63 10.01
CA GLU A 26 -17.24 19.23 9.85
C GLU A 26 -17.22 18.78 8.38
N ILE A 27 -17.39 19.70 7.42
CA ILE A 27 -17.29 19.39 6.00
C ILE A 27 -15.86 18.97 5.64
N GLU A 28 -14.83 19.66 6.17
CA GLU A 28 -13.44 19.25 5.99
C GLU A 28 -13.21 17.86 6.59
N ASN A 29 -13.71 17.61 7.80
CA ASN A 29 -13.56 16.32 8.46
C ASN A 29 -14.15 15.18 7.61
N LEU A 30 -15.38 15.32 7.12
CA LEU A 30 -16.03 14.32 6.26
C LEU A 30 -15.26 14.06 4.96
N LEU A 31 -14.78 15.11 4.30
CA LEU A 31 -13.97 14.99 3.09
C LEU A 31 -12.63 14.30 3.38
N THR A 32 -11.99 14.65 4.49
CA THR A 32 -10.72 14.08 4.94
C THR A 32 -10.86 12.58 5.22
N GLN A 33 -11.92 12.17 5.91
CA GLN A 33 -12.24 10.75 6.13
C GLN A 33 -12.47 9.99 4.82
N SER A 34 -13.20 10.60 3.88
CA SER A 34 -13.42 10.02 2.54
C SER A 34 -12.11 9.82 1.79
N LEU A 35 -11.20 10.79 1.85
CA LEU A 35 -9.87 10.71 1.23
C LEU A 35 -9.02 9.59 1.83
N LEU A 36 -9.00 9.44 3.16
CA LEU A 36 -8.27 8.35 3.83
C LEU A 36 -8.73 6.96 3.36
N VAL A 37 -10.06 6.77 3.24
CA VAL A 37 -10.64 5.53 2.72
C VAL A 37 -10.25 5.31 1.26
N LEU A 38 -10.34 6.35 0.42
CA LEU A 38 -9.95 6.29 -0.98
C LEU A 38 -8.47 5.93 -1.15
N MET A 39 -7.58 6.63 -0.43
CA MET A 39 -6.14 6.40 -0.48
C MET A 39 -5.80 4.95 -0.12
N TYR A 40 -6.35 4.46 1.01
CA TYR A 40 -6.15 3.08 1.42
C TYR A 40 -6.61 2.09 0.35
N ALA A 41 -7.81 2.26 -0.21
CA ALA A 41 -8.35 1.37 -1.22
C ALA A 41 -7.48 1.34 -2.49
N GLU A 42 -6.97 2.49 -2.91
CA GLU A 42 -6.09 2.60 -4.06
C GLU A 42 -4.70 2.00 -3.80
N PHE A 43 -4.15 2.17 -2.59
CA PHE A 43 -2.92 1.50 -2.17
C PHE A 43 -3.09 -0.02 -2.17
N GLU A 44 -4.20 -0.51 -1.63
CA GLU A 44 -4.54 -1.93 -1.61
C GLU A 44 -4.59 -2.51 -3.02
N ARG A 45 -5.35 -1.84 -3.89
CA ARG A 45 -5.52 -2.21 -5.30
C ARG A 45 -4.18 -2.28 -6.00
N LYS A 46 -3.30 -1.30 -5.74
CA LYS A 46 -2.01 -1.24 -6.41
C LYS A 46 -1.04 -2.33 -5.93
N ILE A 47 -0.95 -2.56 -4.62
CA ILE A 47 -0.15 -3.66 -4.07
C ILE A 47 -0.66 -5.02 -4.58
N LYS A 48 -1.97 -5.23 -4.59
CA LYS A 48 -2.60 -6.42 -5.20
C LYS A 48 -2.19 -6.56 -6.66
N THR A 49 -2.26 -5.49 -7.44
CA THR A 49 -1.87 -5.52 -8.86
C THR A 49 -0.41 -5.96 -9.03
N LEU A 50 0.52 -5.45 -8.22
CA LEU A 50 1.94 -5.85 -8.27
C LEU A 50 2.13 -7.33 -7.91
N VAL A 51 1.42 -7.81 -6.90
CA VAL A 51 1.40 -9.23 -6.55
C VAL A 51 0.86 -10.06 -7.71
N TRP A 52 -0.23 -9.64 -8.34
CA TRP A 52 -0.82 -10.37 -9.47
C TRP A 52 0.07 -10.41 -10.69
N GLU A 53 0.74 -9.30 -11.02
CA GLU A 53 1.73 -9.24 -12.09
C GLU A 53 2.84 -10.26 -11.83
N ARG A 54 3.34 -10.37 -10.59
CA ARG A 54 4.35 -11.37 -10.23
C ARG A 54 3.82 -12.80 -10.30
N LEU A 55 2.60 -13.05 -9.85
CA LEU A 55 2.01 -14.40 -9.93
C LEU A 55 1.66 -14.80 -11.37
N SER A 56 1.49 -13.84 -12.27
CA SER A 56 1.20 -14.12 -13.68
C SER A 56 2.35 -14.82 -14.41
N SER A 57 3.58 -14.71 -13.89
CA SER A 57 4.76 -15.39 -14.43
C SER A 57 4.89 -16.85 -13.98
N ILE A 58 4.05 -17.35 -13.07
CA ILE A 58 4.07 -18.76 -12.62
C ILE A 58 3.42 -19.63 -13.70
N THR A 59 4.17 -20.55 -14.29
CA THR A 59 3.67 -21.40 -15.39
C THR A 59 2.60 -22.39 -14.91
N ASP A 60 2.72 -22.92 -13.69
CA ASP A 60 1.73 -23.84 -13.12
C ASP A 60 0.39 -23.14 -12.80
N GLY A 61 -0.65 -23.48 -13.56
CA GLY A 61 -2.00 -22.92 -13.40
C GLY A 61 -2.70 -23.32 -12.10
N SER A 62 -2.37 -24.47 -11.52
CA SER A 62 -2.95 -24.95 -10.25
C SER A 62 -2.35 -24.20 -9.07
N ILE A 63 -1.03 -24.01 -9.05
CA ILE A 63 -0.35 -23.17 -8.05
C ILE A 63 -0.86 -21.74 -8.15
N ARG A 64 -0.99 -21.20 -9.37
CA ARG A 64 -1.54 -19.85 -9.59
C ARG A 64 -2.95 -19.69 -9.01
N LYS A 65 -3.85 -20.66 -9.25
CA LYS A 65 -5.23 -20.65 -8.71
C LYS A 65 -5.26 -20.82 -7.20
N PHE A 66 -4.38 -21.66 -6.66
CA PHE A 66 -4.24 -21.87 -5.23
C PHE A 66 -3.78 -20.60 -4.53
N VAL A 67 -2.68 -19.98 -4.98
CA VAL A 67 -2.17 -18.73 -4.40
C VAL A 67 -3.21 -17.62 -4.54
N LYS A 68 -3.97 -17.59 -5.65
CA LYS A 68 -5.13 -16.70 -5.83
C LYS A 68 -6.17 -16.86 -4.72
N SER A 69 -6.49 -18.10 -4.35
CA SER A 69 -7.50 -18.40 -3.33
C SER A 69 -7.04 -18.08 -1.91
N CYS A 70 -5.73 -18.07 -1.67
CA CYS A 70 -5.14 -17.72 -0.38
C CYS A 70 -5.04 -16.21 -0.14
N ASP A 71 -5.34 -15.39 -1.15
CA ASP A 71 -5.03 -13.97 -1.12
C ASP A 71 -6.03 -13.16 -0.29
N ALA A 72 -5.81 -13.17 1.02
CA ALA A 72 -6.28 -12.14 1.91
C ALA A 72 -5.09 -11.27 2.31
N ILE A 73 -4.59 -10.43 1.40
CA ILE A 73 -3.76 -9.27 1.80
C ILE A 73 -4.57 -8.48 2.82
N ARG A 74 -4.19 -8.62 4.09
CA ARG A 74 -4.80 -7.98 5.24
C ARG A 74 -3.74 -7.08 5.85
N GLY A 75 -4.08 -5.80 5.98
CA GLY A 75 -3.14 -4.79 6.43
C GLY A 75 -2.24 -4.31 5.31
N LEU A 76 -2.04 -3.00 5.27
CA LEU A 76 -1.15 -2.33 4.33
C LEU A 76 -0.08 -1.54 5.10
N LYS A 77 0.20 -1.84 6.37
CA LYS A 77 1.33 -1.21 7.03
C LYS A 77 2.62 -1.65 6.32
N THR A 78 3.66 -0.84 6.42
CA THR A 78 4.98 -1.19 5.87
C THR A 78 5.48 -2.54 6.39
N SER A 79 5.17 -2.91 7.63
CA SER A 79 5.44 -4.23 8.21
C SER A 79 4.72 -5.37 7.47
N ASP A 80 3.45 -5.15 7.09
CA ASP A 80 2.63 -6.14 6.40
C ASP A 80 3.16 -6.35 4.98
N ILE A 81 3.53 -5.26 4.30
CA ILE A 81 4.16 -5.29 2.97
C ILE A 81 5.50 -6.03 3.03
N ALA A 82 6.35 -5.75 4.02
CA ALA A 82 7.62 -6.44 4.19
C ALA A 82 7.42 -7.95 4.46
N GLY A 83 6.39 -8.30 5.25
CA GLY A 83 5.99 -9.69 5.48
C GLY A 83 5.53 -10.38 4.20
N LEU A 84 4.70 -9.72 3.40
CA LEU A 84 4.24 -10.20 2.11
C LEU A 84 5.39 -10.43 1.13
N LEU A 85 6.31 -9.46 1.00
CA LEU A 85 7.50 -9.58 0.16
C LEU A 85 8.39 -10.75 0.59
N GLY A 86 8.53 -10.96 1.90
CA GLY A 86 9.30 -12.08 2.45
C GLY A 86 8.73 -13.47 2.10
N ARG A 87 7.44 -13.58 1.75
CA ARG A 87 6.84 -14.83 1.28
C ARG A 87 7.29 -15.20 -0.13
N PHE A 88 7.64 -14.21 -0.96
CA PHE A 88 8.24 -14.45 -2.27
C PHE A 88 9.72 -14.79 -2.09
N GLU A 89 10.47 -13.88 -1.49
CA GLU A 89 11.90 -14.07 -1.23
C GLU A 89 12.38 -13.25 -0.02
N PRO A 90 13.23 -13.83 0.86
CA PRO A 90 13.82 -13.08 1.97
C PRO A 90 14.62 -11.83 1.53
N ALA A 91 15.29 -11.89 0.38
CA ALA A 91 16.03 -10.77 -0.19
C ALA A 91 15.12 -9.56 -0.48
N CYS A 92 13.89 -9.82 -0.96
CA CYS A 92 12.90 -8.79 -1.18
C CYS A 92 12.55 -8.05 0.12
N LYS A 93 12.24 -8.80 1.18
CA LYS A 93 11.97 -8.23 2.51
C LYS A 93 13.13 -7.36 2.98
N THR A 94 14.37 -7.86 2.91
CA THR A 94 15.57 -7.13 3.36
C THR A 94 15.75 -5.83 2.59
N ALA A 95 15.69 -5.87 1.26
CA ALA A 95 15.88 -4.67 0.44
C ALA A 95 14.73 -3.65 0.59
N PHE A 96 13.51 -4.09 0.91
CA PHE A 96 12.38 -3.19 1.12
C PHE A 96 12.54 -2.51 2.47
N THR A 97 12.85 -3.29 3.52
CA THR A 97 13.14 -2.78 4.85
C THR A 97 14.30 -1.80 4.83
N GLN A 98 15.36 -2.06 4.08
CA GLN A 98 16.48 -1.12 3.97
C GLN A 98 16.03 0.22 3.37
N LYS A 99 15.40 0.22 2.19
CA LYS A 99 14.91 1.46 1.54
C LYS A 99 13.92 2.23 2.40
N LYS A 100 13.07 1.51 3.11
CA LYS A 100 12.12 2.07 4.08
C LYS A 100 12.86 2.73 5.26
N ASN A 101 13.85 2.06 5.84
CA ASN A 101 14.65 2.60 6.94
C ASN A 101 15.47 3.83 6.50
N ASP A 102 15.97 3.83 5.26
CA ASP A 102 16.64 5.00 4.67
C ASP A 102 15.68 6.19 4.45
N ASN A 103 14.36 5.97 4.59
CA ASN A 103 13.32 6.98 4.40
C ASN A 103 12.20 6.85 5.44
N GLU A 104 12.59 6.81 6.73
CA GLU A 104 11.69 6.64 7.88
C GLU A 104 10.57 7.69 7.91
N TYR A 105 10.87 8.92 7.48
CA TYR A 105 9.86 9.97 7.39
C TYR A 105 8.72 9.60 6.43
N ALA A 106 9.02 9.14 5.22
CA ALA A 106 7.99 8.68 4.29
C ALA A 106 7.22 7.45 4.79
N GLU A 107 7.89 6.54 5.50
CA GLU A 107 7.23 5.41 6.15
C GLU A 107 6.19 5.88 7.16
N ASN A 108 6.55 6.82 8.04
CA ASN A 108 5.65 7.32 9.06
C ASN A 108 4.40 7.94 8.44
N LEU A 109 4.57 8.78 7.41
CA LEU A 109 3.46 9.40 6.69
C LEU A 109 2.56 8.38 5.99
N TYR A 110 3.16 7.37 5.35
CA TYR A 110 2.41 6.28 4.72
C TYR A 110 1.60 5.51 5.76
N ASN A 111 2.21 5.13 6.89
CA ASN A 111 1.54 4.42 7.97
C ASN A 111 0.46 5.29 8.63
N SER A 112 0.61 6.63 8.67
CA SER A 112 -0.44 7.54 9.14
C SER A 112 -1.72 7.41 8.31
N ILE A 113 -1.65 7.21 6.99
CA ILE A 113 -2.85 6.98 6.15
C ILE A 113 -3.55 5.68 6.58
N VAL A 114 -2.76 4.61 6.76
CA VAL A 114 -3.26 3.29 7.14
C VAL A 114 -3.92 3.32 8.51
N ILE A 115 -3.29 3.98 9.48
CA ILE A 115 -3.78 4.14 10.86
C ILE A 115 -5.05 5.00 10.87
N ASN A 116 -5.03 6.20 10.30
CA ASN A 116 -6.21 7.07 10.33
C ASN A 116 -7.41 6.45 9.60
N ARG A 117 -7.21 5.70 8.51
CA ARG A 117 -8.31 4.93 7.88
C ARG A 117 -8.87 3.86 8.80
N HIS A 118 -8.05 3.26 9.65
CA HIS A 118 -8.50 2.28 10.64
C HIS A 118 -9.43 2.96 11.67
N ASP A 119 -9.03 4.12 12.18
CA ASP A 119 -9.83 4.91 13.14
C ASP A 119 -11.18 5.33 12.54
N VAL A 120 -11.19 5.79 11.28
CA VAL A 120 -12.42 6.10 10.53
C VAL A 120 -13.34 4.89 10.43
N ALA A 121 -12.80 3.72 10.10
CA ALA A 121 -13.59 2.49 9.98
C ALA A 121 -14.15 1.99 11.33
N HIS A 122 -13.50 2.36 12.44
CA HIS A 122 -13.97 2.08 13.80
C HIS A 122 -14.89 3.17 14.36
N ALA A 123 -15.37 4.08 13.51
CA ALA A 123 -16.25 5.21 13.87
C ALA A 123 -15.65 6.11 14.96
N GLN A 124 -14.33 6.14 15.09
CA GLN A 124 -13.60 7.07 15.96
C GLN A 124 -13.38 8.43 15.28
N GLY A 125 -13.74 8.52 13.98
CA GLY A 125 -13.55 9.70 13.16
C GLY A 125 -12.10 9.82 12.68
N SER A 126 -11.71 11.02 12.30
CA SER A 126 -10.34 11.37 11.98
C SER A 126 -9.95 12.62 12.76
N HIS A 127 -8.78 12.60 13.38
CA HIS A 127 -8.23 13.76 14.08
C HIS A 127 -7.25 14.55 13.20
N VAL A 128 -7.12 14.18 11.93
CA VAL A 128 -6.23 14.85 10.98
C VAL A 128 -7.02 15.78 10.08
N THR A 129 -6.37 16.86 9.69
CA THR A 129 -6.87 17.87 8.76
C THR A 129 -6.66 17.45 7.32
N PHE A 130 -7.34 18.11 6.38
CA PHE A 130 -7.13 17.91 4.95
C PHE A 130 -5.67 18.14 4.56
N ARG A 131 -5.04 19.19 5.11
CA ARG A 131 -3.64 19.53 4.84
C ARG A 131 -2.68 18.42 5.28
N GLU A 132 -2.93 17.82 6.43
CA GLU A 132 -2.14 16.69 6.91
C GLU A 132 -2.31 15.48 6.01
N VAL A 133 -3.54 15.12 5.62
CA VAL A 133 -3.79 13.99 4.70
C VAL A 133 -3.17 14.22 3.33
N LYS A 134 -3.24 15.44 2.79
CA LYS A 134 -2.56 15.81 1.55
C LYS A 134 -1.05 15.60 1.67
N ARG A 135 -0.43 16.09 2.76
CA ARG A 135 1.00 15.87 3.04
C ARG A 135 1.35 14.39 3.16
N PHE A 136 0.53 13.62 3.89
CA PHE A 136 0.75 12.19 4.06
C PHE A 136 0.86 11.48 2.72
N TYR A 137 0.00 11.86 1.77
CA TYR A 137 0.02 11.29 0.44
C TYR A 137 1.21 11.78 -0.39
N GLU A 138 1.42 13.10 -0.48
CA GLU A 138 2.46 13.71 -1.32
C GLU A 138 3.87 13.19 -1.01
N GLU A 139 4.13 12.86 0.24
CA GLU A 139 5.44 12.40 0.68
C GLU A 139 5.47 10.90 0.99
N GLY A 140 4.37 10.32 1.48
CA GLY A 140 4.30 8.90 1.85
C GLY A 140 4.11 7.93 0.67
N HIS A 141 3.59 8.39 -0.48
CA HIS A 141 3.33 7.51 -1.63
C HIS A 141 4.59 6.84 -2.21
N VAL A 142 5.79 7.33 -1.87
CA VAL A 142 7.07 6.80 -2.35
C VAL A 142 7.33 5.39 -1.79
N ILE A 143 6.73 5.03 -0.66
CA ILE A 143 6.78 3.67 -0.10
C ILE A 143 6.27 2.63 -1.12
N LEU A 144 5.29 3.01 -1.95
CA LEU A 144 4.78 2.15 -3.02
C LEU A 144 5.78 1.95 -4.17
N ASP A 145 6.79 2.81 -4.33
CA ASP A 145 7.85 2.62 -5.33
C ASP A 145 8.86 1.57 -4.87
N PHE A 146 9.08 1.48 -3.56
CA PHE A 146 10.07 0.56 -2.99
C PHE A 146 9.68 -0.89 -3.23
N SER A 147 8.38 -1.19 -3.25
CA SER A 147 7.86 -2.53 -3.56
C SER A 147 7.93 -2.89 -5.05
N ILE A 148 7.95 -1.91 -5.97
CA ILE A 148 8.08 -2.13 -7.42
C ILE A 148 9.52 -2.48 -7.82
N PHE A 149 10.52 -1.85 -7.20
CA PHE A 149 11.93 -2.05 -7.60
C PHE A 149 12.37 -3.52 -7.49
N GLN A 150 11.66 -4.33 -6.71
CA GLN A 150 12.02 -5.72 -6.48
C GLN A 150 11.25 -6.71 -7.34
N SER A 151 10.09 -6.33 -7.88
CA SER A 151 9.38 -7.21 -8.83
C SER A 151 10.08 -7.26 -10.20
N ARG A 152 10.97 -6.30 -10.50
CA ARG A 152 11.62 -6.12 -11.81
C ARG A 152 13.11 -6.54 -11.90
N ASN A 153 13.81 -6.80 -10.80
CA ASN A 153 15.28 -6.93 -10.79
C ASN A 153 15.83 -8.32 -10.45
N GLU A 154 15.08 -9.40 -10.66
CA GLU A 154 15.66 -10.76 -10.62
C GLU A 154 16.19 -11.17 -12.00
N PRO A 155 17.42 -11.71 -12.10
CA PRO A 155 17.90 -12.33 -13.32
C PRO A 155 17.09 -13.61 -13.61
N GLU A 156 16.76 -13.83 -14.89
CA GLU A 156 16.08 -15.03 -15.38
C GLU A 156 16.88 -16.30 -15.01
N GLY A 157 16.59 -16.88 -13.86
CA GLY A 157 17.20 -18.11 -13.36
C GLY A 157 16.12 -19.10 -12.99
N GLY A 158 15.86 -20.05 -13.90
CA GLY A 158 14.86 -21.11 -13.70
C GLY A 158 15.12 -21.95 -12.45
N SER A 159 14.03 -22.58 -11.97
CA SER A 159 13.96 -23.54 -10.85
C SER A 159 13.58 -22.96 -9.48
N ASN A 160 12.37 -22.40 -9.32
CA ASN A 160 11.94 -21.94 -7.99
C ASN A 160 10.49 -22.27 -7.56
N GLU A 161 9.72 -23.05 -8.32
CA GLU A 161 8.33 -23.38 -7.92
C GLU A 161 8.27 -24.21 -6.62
N ARG A 162 9.23 -25.12 -6.39
CA ARG A 162 9.30 -25.92 -5.16
C ARG A 162 9.74 -25.11 -3.93
N ALA A 163 10.57 -24.07 -4.09
CA ALA A 163 11.01 -23.26 -2.96
C ALA A 163 9.97 -22.20 -2.58
N ILE A 164 9.24 -21.66 -3.56
CA ILE A 164 8.10 -20.76 -3.32
C ILE A 164 7.03 -21.49 -2.52
N MET A 165 6.69 -22.74 -2.88
CA MET A 165 5.72 -23.54 -2.12
C MET A 165 6.19 -23.81 -0.68
N ARG A 166 7.44 -24.25 -0.45
CA ARG A 166 7.95 -24.47 0.93
C ARG A 166 7.97 -23.20 1.79
N ARG A 167 8.20 -22.03 1.20
CA ARG A 167 8.26 -20.74 1.93
C ARG A 167 6.87 -20.17 2.23
N ILE A 168 5.88 -20.42 1.37
CA ILE A 168 4.49 -19.98 1.60
C ILE A 168 3.84 -20.79 2.74
N PHE A 169 4.15 -22.10 2.86
CA PHE A 169 3.45 -22.96 3.81
C PHE A 169 4.14 -23.18 5.16
N GLY A 170 5.40 -22.77 5.31
CA GLY A 170 6.18 -23.08 6.52
C GLY A 170 6.49 -24.58 6.63
N ASN A 171 7.71 -24.91 7.06
CA ASN A 171 8.01 -26.29 7.44
C ASN A 171 7.20 -26.62 8.70
N ASN A 172 6.38 -27.67 8.63
CA ASN A 172 6.14 -28.52 9.80
C ASN A 172 7.42 -29.29 10.12
#